data_AF-A0A8F9RKG9-F1
#
_entry.id   AF-A0A8F9RKG9-F1
#
_cell.length_a   1.000
_cell.length_b   1.000
_cell.length_c   1.000
_cell.angle_alpha   90.00
_cell.angle_beta   90.00
_cell.angle_gamma   90.00
#
_symmetry.space_group_name_H-M   'P 1'
#
loop_
_entity.id
_entity.type
_entity.pdbx_description
1 polymer ?
#
loop_
_entity_poly.entity_id
_entity_poly.type
_entity_poly.pdbx_seq_one_letter_code
_entity_poly.pdbx_strand_id
1 'polypeptide(L)'
;MKNILIIFLTSLMLVACKTKEDKVQDFVKMYNGSSSMMINQMIRSTSASSTSPDQINIDVNTTYQSNDIESELVSKSLPDLIAQAIKSEKLGKELFESGVKFNLKVYSADSKVIIDKMIDNKNVKESVDFKAIAAGEKPNSDELNQILEAFNKNLPIVDQTTGTKIVSIKADEHKNIIYTNEVPDSYIPMLKVVGADKLMKDEMVKTPQIRQIFTQTSRLGVNNLKYLYTDSEGNMIKEIVISKNDIK
;
A
#
# COMPACT_ATOMS: atom_id res chain seq x y z
N MET A 1 37.34 -35.28 51.18
CA MET A 1 37.85 -34.03 50.57
C MET A 1 37.81 -34.26 49.06
N LYS A 2 36.69 -33.94 48.40
CA LYS A 2 36.36 -32.65 47.77
C LYS A 2 37.35 -32.37 46.63
N ASN A 3 36.85 -32.44 45.38
CA ASN A 3 37.26 -31.64 44.21
C ASN A 3 37.07 -32.40 42.87
N ILE A 4 35.85 -32.85 42.55
CA ILE A 4 35.47 -33.09 41.14
C ILE A 4 34.00 -32.68 40.99
N LEU A 5 33.72 -31.37 40.96
CA LEU A 5 32.40 -30.88 40.52
C LEU A 5 32.37 -29.39 40.19
N ILE A 6 33.33 -28.85 39.42
CA ILE A 6 33.19 -27.49 38.87
C ILE A 6 33.81 -27.42 37.46
N ILE A 7 33.28 -28.16 36.49
CA ILE A 7 33.53 -27.88 35.06
C ILE A 7 32.28 -28.29 34.27
N PHE A 8 31.13 -27.64 34.47
CA PHE A 8 29.97 -27.82 33.56
C PHE A 8 28.97 -26.66 33.55
N LEU A 9 29.32 -25.46 34.04
CA LEU A 9 28.36 -24.35 34.18
C LEU A 9 28.79 -23.01 33.58
N THR A 10 29.68 -23.00 32.58
CA THR A 10 30.07 -21.77 31.86
C THR A 10 29.77 -21.80 30.35
N SER A 11 29.19 -22.88 29.82
CA SER A 11 28.90 -22.99 28.37
C SER A 11 27.47 -22.61 27.98
N LEU A 12 26.59 -22.23 28.93
CA LEU A 12 25.15 -22.03 28.66
C LEU A 12 24.70 -20.55 28.56
N MET A 13 25.61 -19.58 28.45
CA MET A 13 25.28 -18.13 28.47
C MET A 13 25.55 -17.38 27.16
N LEU A 14 25.74 -18.06 26.03
CA LEU A 14 25.92 -17.40 24.72
C LEU A 14 24.71 -17.58 23.80
N VAL A 15 23.49 -17.38 24.31
CA VAL A 15 22.41 -16.91 23.43
C VAL A 15 22.67 -15.42 23.23
N ALA A 16 23.64 -15.08 22.38
CA ALA A 16 23.96 -13.70 22.08
C ALA A 16 22.71 -13.05 21.46
N CYS A 17 22.00 -12.24 22.25
CA CYS A 17 21.02 -11.32 21.70
C CYS A 17 21.77 -10.45 20.68
N LYS A 18 21.41 -10.57 19.40
CA LYS A 18 21.94 -9.72 18.33
C LYS A 18 21.81 -8.26 18.74
N THR A 19 22.87 -7.49 18.56
CA THR A 19 22.85 -6.06 18.84
C THR A 19 21.89 -5.34 17.89
N LYS A 20 21.50 -4.11 18.22
CA LYS A 20 20.70 -3.28 17.31
C LYS A 20 21.38 -3.12 15.94
N GLU A 21 22.69 -2.91 15.95
CA GLU A 21 23.50 -2.79 14.73
C GLU A 21 23.47 -4.07 13.89
N ASP A 22 23.63 -5.24 14.52
CA ASP A 22 23.52 -6.53 13.82
C ASP A 22 22.15 -6.70 13.15
N LYS A 23 21.07 -6.36 13.88
CA LYS A 23 19.70 -6.46 13.37
C LYS A 23 19.46 -5.52 12.19
N VAL A 24 20.01 -4.30 12.23
CA VAL A 24 19.94 -3.34 11.12
C VAL A 24 20.65 -3.90 9.88
N GLN A 25 21.86 -4.43 10.05
CA GLN A 25 22.61 -5.01 8.93
C GLN A 25 21.95 -6.26 8.37
N ASP A 26 21.36 -7.11 9.23
CA ASP A 26 20.60 -8.27 8.81
C ASP A 26 19.36 -7.88 8.00
N PHE A 27 18.66 -6.81 8.40
CA PHE A 27 17.51 -6.31 7.64
C PHE A 27 17.96 -5.80 6.28
N VAL A 28 19.03 -5.01 6.21
CA VAL A 28 19.59 -4.51 4.94
C VAL A 28 19.97 -5.67 4.01
N LYS A 29 20.65 -6.69 4.53
CA LYS A 29 21.03 -7.89 3.76
C LYS A 29 19.80 -8.67 3.28
N MET A 30 18.83 -8.89 4.17
CA MET A 30 17.58 -9.57 3.83
C MET A 30 16.83 -8.81 2.73
N TYR A 31 16.62 -7.50 2.90
CA TYR A 31 15.92 -6.65 1.94
C TYR A 31 16.59 -6.69 0.57
N ASN A 32 17.90 -6.47 0.52
CA ASN A 32 18.65 -6.47 -0.73
C ASN A 32 18.75 -7.86 -1.37
N GLY A 33 18.77 -8.93 -0.57
CA GLY A 33 18.73 -10.30 -1.07
C GLY A 33 17.40 -10.66 -1.75
N SER A 34 16.31 -9.98 -1.38
CA SER A 34 14.98 -10.18 -1.95
C SER A 34 14.54 -9.09 -2.93
N SER A 35 15.35 -8.05 -3.15
CA SER A 35 14.94 -6.87 -3.94
C SER A 35 14.61 -7.19 -5.40
N SER A 36 15.29 -8.17 -6.00
CA SER A 36 15.02 -8.62 -7.37
C SER A 36 13.61 -9.18 -7.54
N MET A 37 13.03 -9.78 -6.49
CA MET A 37 11.65 -10.28 -6.50
C MET A 37 10.61 -9.16 -6.41
N MET A 38 11.01 -7.96 -5.96
CA MET A 38 10.13 -6.80 -5.85
C MET A 38 10.02 -6.01 -7.16
N ILE A 39 10.93 -6.26 -8.11
CA ILE A 39 10.92 -5.64 -9.43
C ILE A 39 9.68 -6.09 -10.21
N ASN A 40 8.91 -5.14 -10.72
CA ASN A 40 7.70 -5.39 -11.49
C ASN A 40 7.42 -4.21 -12.43
N GLN A 41 6.24 -4.17 -13.06
CA GLN A 41 5.88 -3.10 -13.99
C GLN A 41 5.88 -1.69 -13.36
N MET A 42 5.76 -1.58 -12.03
CA MET A 42 5.77 -0.32 -11.28
C MET A 42 7.13 -0.01 -10.64
N ILE A 43 7.87 -1.03 -10.20
CA ILE A 43 9.17 -0.88 -9.50
C ILE A 43 10.30 -1.35 -10.41
N ARG A 44 11.17 -0.43 -10.83
CA ARG A 44 12.37 -0.71 -11.64
C ARG A 44 13.50 -1.31 -10.80
N SER A 45 13.70 -0.76 -9.61
CA SER A 45 14.69 -1.26 -8.65
C SER A 45 14.34 -0.80 -7.24
N THR A 46 14.83 -1.53 -6.25
CA THR A 46 14.75 -1.12 -4.86
C THR A 46 15.97 -1.59 -4.08
N SER A 47 16.38 -0.83 -3.07
CA SER A 47 17.51 -1.18 -2.21
C SER A 47 17.34 -0.61 -0.81
N ALA A 48 17.94 -1.28 0.17
CA ALA A 48 18.12 -0.77 1.51
C ALA A 48 19.60 -0.47 1.79
N SER A 49 19.85 0.55 2.59
CA SER A 49 21.17 0.87 3.16
C SER A 49 21.02 1.35 4.59
N SER A 50 22.12 1.46 5.33
CA SER A 50 22.12 2.05 6.66
C SER A 50 23.35 2.94 6.81
N THR A 51 23.15 4.12 7.41
CA THR A 51 24.22 5.06 7.74
C THR A 51 24.49 5.11 9.25
N SER A 52 23.65 4.47 10.07
CA SER A 52 23.81 4.37 11.52
C SER A 52 22.92 3.24 12.07
N PRO A 53 23.20 2.73 13.29
CA PRO A 53 22.36 1.71 13.93
C PRO A 53 20.92 2.15 14.21
N ASP A 54 20.58 3.44 14.08
CA ASP A 54 19.24 3.96 14.36
C ASP A 54 18.44 4.28 13.08
N GLN A 55 19.02 4.08 11.90
CA GLN A 55 18.36 4.41 10.63
C GLN A 55 18.67 3.43 9.51
N ILE A 56 17.61 3.05 8.79
CA ILE A 56 17.66 2.32 7.53
C ILE A 56 17.08 3.23 6.45
N ASN A 57 17.77 3.37 5.32
CA ASN A 57 17.26 4.04 4.13
C ASN A 57 16.73 3.00 3.15
N ILE A 58 15.57 3.24 2.55
CA ILE A 58 14.98 2.44 1.49
C ILE A 58 14.78 3.35 0.28
N ASP A 59 15.42 3.01 -0.83
CA ASP A 59 15.32 3.73 -2.09
C ASP A 59 14.54 2.87 -3.11
N VAL A 60 13.43 3.39 -3.63
CA VAL A 60 12.58 2.71 -4.62
C VAL A 60 12.55 3.53 -5.91
N ASN A 61 13.01 2.94 -7.01
CA ASN A 61 12.94 3.56 -8.33
C ASN A 61 11.72 3.00 -9.08
N THR A 62 10.85 3.89 -9.55
CA THR A 62 9.57 3.49 -10.18
C THR A 62 9.55 3.77 -11.67
N THR A 63 8.51 3.28 -12.34
CA THR A 63 8.16 3.63 -13.72
C THR A 63 7.14 4.79 -13.81
N TYR A 64 6.70 5.34 -12.67
CA TYR A 64 5.65 6.35 -12.61
C TYR A 64 6.06 7.70 -13.21
N GLN A 65 5.08 8.33 -13.86
CA GLN A 65 5.06 9.74 -14.28
C GLN A 65 4.16 10.52 -13.31
N SER A 66 4.51 11.76 -12.98
CA SER A 66 4.06 12.48 -11.77
C SER A 66 2.67 13.15 -11.85
N ASN A 67 1.83 12.87 -12.84
CA ASN A 67 0.77 13.79 -13.28
C ASN A 67 -0.69 13.29 -13.21
N ASP A 68 -0.97 12.11 -12.64
CA ASP A 68 -2.34 11.55 -12.58
C ASP A 68 -2.91 11.50 -11.13
N ILE A 69 -4.22 11.69 -10.96
CA ILE A 69 -4.91 11.72 -9.65
C ILE A 69 -4.76 10.39 -8.89
N GLU A 70 -4.89 9.24 -9.55
CA GLU A 70 -4.66 7.96 -8.89
C GLU A 70 -3.20 7.77 -8.50
N SER A 71 -2.26 8.36 -9.25
CA SER A 71 -0.83 8.35 -8.91
C SER A 71 -0.54 9.18 -7.65
N GLU A 72 -1.27 10.29 -7.47
CA GLU A 72 -1.21 11.09 -6.24
C GLU A 72 -1.73 10.29 -5.03
N LEU A 73 -2.86 9.59 -5.18
CA LEU A 73 -3.40 8.75 -4.13
C LEU A 73 -2.42 7.63 -3.73
N VAL A 74 -1.89 6.90 -4.72
CA VAL A 74 -0.92 5.82 -4.49
C VAL A 74 0.34 6.36 -3.84
N SER A 75 0.90 7.47 -4.35
CA SER A 75 2.13 8.06 -3.80
C SER A 75 1.97 8.52 -2.35
N LYS A 76 0.83 9.13 -1.99
CA LYS A 76 0.55 9.53 -0.60
C LYS A 76 0.35 8.35 0.34
N SER A 77 -0.14 7.22 -0.18
CA SER A 77 -0.47 6.02 0.62
C SER A 77 0.70 5.04 0.75
N LEU A 78 1.63 5.07 -0.21
CA LEU A 78 2.75 4.13 -0.32
C LEU A 78 3.62 4.07 0.94
N PRO A 79 3.96 5.18 1.62
CA PRO A 79 4.76 5.10 2.85
C PRO A 79 4.06 4.32 3.97
N ASP A 80 2.74 4.50 4.11
CA ASP A 80 1.95 3.81 5.12
C ASP A 80 1.87 2.31 4.81
N LEU A 81 1.74 1.94 3.53
CA LEU A 81 1.77 0.53 3.10
C LEU A 81 3.13 -0.12 3.35
N ILE A 82 4.22 0.56 3.01
CA ILE A 82 5.59 0.07 3.27
C ILE A 82 5.82 -0.08 4.78
N ALA A 83 5.35 0.87 5.58
CA ALA A 83 5.45 0.79 7.03
C ALA A 83 4.73 -0.44 7.59
N GLN A 84 3.53 -0.74 7.11
CA GLN A 84 2.80 -1.95 7.50
C GLN A 84 3.52 -3.22 7.05
N ALA A 85 4.02 -3.26 5.82
CA ALA A 85 4.77 -4.41 5.31
C ALA A 85 6.03 -4.69 6.15
N ILE A 86 6.81 -3.66 6.51
CA ILE A 86 7.98 -3.81 7.38
C ILE A 86 7.56 -4.33 8.76
N LYS A 87 6.47 -3.84 9.37
CA LYS A 87 5.99 -4.33 10.68
C LYS A 87 5.42 -5.75 10.65
N SER A 88 4.93 -6.22 9.51
CA SER A 88 4.51 -7.62 9.36
C SER A 88 5.70 -8.60 9.38
N GLU A 89 6.92 -8.09 9.17
CA GLU A 89 8.15 -8.85 9.24
C GLU A 89 8.71 -8.81 10.68
N LYS A 90 9.16 -9.96 11.22
CA LYS A 90 9.61 -10.09 12.61
C LYS A 90 10.80 -9.16 12.91
N LEU A 91 11.83 -9.18 12.07
CA LEU A 91 13.00 -8.32 12.21
C LEU A 91 12.62 -6.86 12.01
N GLY A 92 11.75 -6.56 11.02
CA GLY A 92 11.23 -5.21 10.81
C GLY A 92 10.47 -4.66 12.04
N LYS A 93 9.61 -5.47 12.65
CA LYS A 93 8.90 -5.16 13.90
C LYS A 93 9.86 -4.90 15.05
N GLU A 94 10.81 -5.81 15.29
CA GLU A 94 11.82 -5.65 16.34
C GLU A 94 12.63 -4.35 16.17
N LEU A 95 12.93 -3.97 14.92
CA LEU A 95 13.63 -2.72 14.61
C LEU A 95 12.78 -1.49 14.95
N PHE A 96 11.50 -1.47 14.56
CA PHE A 96 10.57 -0.40 14.95
C PHE A 96 10.41 -0.27 16.47
N GLU A 97 10.26 -1.39 17.17
CA GLU A 97 10.13 -1.42 18.64
C GLU A 97 11.41 -0.92 19.33
N SER A 98 12.58 -1.15 18.72
CA SER A 98 13.87 -0.65 19.22
C SER A 98 14.16 0.82 18.85
N GLY A 99 13.22 1.50 18.18
CA GLY A 99 13.30 2.91 17.81
C GLY A 99 14.05 3.20 16.51
N VAL A 100 14.38 2.17 15.72
CA VAL A 100 15.01 2.35 14.40
C VAL A 100 14.01 3.01 13.45
N LYS A 101 14.48 4.00 12.70
CA LYS A 101 13.67 4.75 11.73
C LYS A 101 13.96 4.26 10.31
N PHE A 102 12.92 4.24 9.48
CA PHE A 102 13.03 3.86 8.07
C PHE A 102 12.82 5.09 7.21
N ASN A 103 13.88 5.57 6.56
CA ASN A 103 13.79 6.67 5.62
C ASN A 103 13.45 6.14 4.23
N LEU A 104 12.24 6.40 3.75
CA LEU A 104 11.77 5.98 2.45
C LEU A 104 11.95 7.11 1.43
N LYS A 105 12.70 6.82 0.36
CA LYS A 105 12.77 7.66 -0.84
C LYS A 105 12.22 6.91 -2.04
N VAL A 106 11.30 7.54 -2.76
CA VAL A 106 10.76 7.00 -4.01
C VAL A 106 11.09 7.97 -5.13
N TYR A 107 11.61 7.42 -6.22
CA TYR A 107 12.02 8.16 -7.40
C TYR A 107 11.09 7.82 -8.57
N SER A 108 10.67 8.83 -9.32
CA SER A 108 9.95 8.68 -10.59
C SER A 108 10.86 8.10 -11.69
N ALA A 109 10.28 7.84 -12.87
CA ALA A 109 11.03 7.34 -14.02
C ALA A 109 12.17 8.29 -14.47
N ASP A 110 12.03 9.60 -14.27
CA ASP A 110 13.03 10.65 -14.54
C ASP A 110 13.93 10.98 -13.34
N SER A 111 13.98 10.08 -12.35
CA SER A 111 14.84 10.20 -11.16
C SER A 111 14.54 11.38 -10.24
N LYS A 112 13.36 12.02 -10.35
CA LYS A 112 12.92 13.00 -9.36
C LYS A 112 12.42 12.30 -8.12
N VAL A 113 12.76 12.85 -6.96
CA VAL A 113 12.21 12.38 -5.68
C VAL A 113 10.74 12.77 -5.64
N ILE A 114 9.86 11.76 -5.61
CA ILE A 114 8.41 11.95 -5.48
C ILE A 114 7.93 11.69 -4.04
N ILE A 115 8.70 10.95 -3.26
CA ILE A 115 8.46 10.70 -1.83
C ILE A 115 9.80 10.78 -1.11
N ASP A 116 9.85 11.54 -0.02
CA ASP A 116 10.93 11.54 0.97
C ASP A 116 10.26 11.56 2.35
N LYS A 117 10.11 10.39 2.98
CA LYS A 117 9.35 10.24 4.23
C LYS A 117 10.08 9.36 5.22
N MET A 118 10.29 9.90 6.41
CA MET A 118 10.74 9.16 7.57
C MET A 118 9.55 8.42 8.19
N ILE A 119 9.68 7.10 8.28
CA ILE A 119 8.71 6.19 8.89
C ILE A 119 9.24 5.80 10.27
N ASP A 120 8.42 6.01 11.29
CA ASP A 120 8.69 5.63 12.67
C ASP A 120 7.53 4.81 13.26
N ASN A 121 7.69 4.35 14.50
CA ASN A 121 6.72 3.46 15.16
C ASN A 121 5.40 4.18 15.56
N LYS A 122 5.19 5.45 15.24
CA LYS A 122 4.14 6.22 15.91
C LYS A 122 2.70 5.94 15.45
N ASN A 123 2.43 5.31 14.30
CA ASN A 123 1.04 5.26 13.79
C ASN A 123 0.67 4.05 12.92
N VAL A 124 1.31 2.89 13.09
CA VAL A 124 1.02 1.70 12.26
C VAL A 124 0.39 0.61 13.11
N LYS A 125 -0.92 0.39 12.95
CA LYS A 125 -1.64 -0.76 13.52
C LYS A 125 -1.26 -2.01 12.75
N GLU A 126 -0.86 -3.08 13.45
CA GLU A 126 -0.64 -4.40 12.85
C GLU A 126 -2.00 -5.06 12.65
N SER A 127 -2.27 -5.56 11.42
CA SER A 127 -3.42 -6.44 11.17
C SER A 127 -3.37 -7.17 9.81
N VAL A 128 -2.56 -6.71 8.84
CA VAL A 128 -2.40 -7.35 7.52
C VAL A 128 -1.15 -8.24 7.48
N ASP A 129 -1.31 -9.51 7.12
CA ASP A 129 -0.18 -10.41 6.81
C ASP A 129 0.29 -10.22 5.37
N PHE A 130 1.17 -9.25 5.14
CA PHE A 130 1.76 -9.03 3.82
C PHE A 130 2.65 -10.19 3.35
N LYS A 131 3.12 -11.06 4.24
CA LYS A 131 3.91 -12.24 3.85
C LYS A 131 3.01 -13.27 3.17
N ALA A 132 1.85 -13.56 3.74
CA ALA A 132 0.85 -14.44 3.14
C ALA A 132 0.41 -13.92 1.76
N ILE A 133 0.14 -12.61 1.65
CA ILE A 133 -0.23 -11.98 0.37
C ILE A 133 0.90 -12.11 -0.66
N ALA A 134 2.15 -11.88 -0.26
CA ALA A 134 3.31 -12.04 -1.14
C ALA A 134 3.51 -13.50 -1.59
N ALA A 135 3.10 -14.47 -0.78
CA ALA A 135 3.08 -15.90 -1.13
C ALA A 135 1.90 -16.29 -2.05
N GLY A 136 1.00 -15.34 -2.37
CA GLY A 136 -0.12 -15.54 -3.28
C GLY A 136 -1.46 -15.80 -2.58
N GLU A 137 -1.52 -15.72 -1.24
CA GLU A 137 -2.79 -15.75 -0.52
C GLU A 137 -3.61 -14.50 -0.83
N LYS A 138 -4.91 -14.67 -1.00
CA LYS A 138 -5.81 -13.56 -1.34
C LYS A 138 -6.37 -12.99 -0.05
N PRO A 139 -6.20 -11.68 0.20
CA PRO A 139 -6.76 -11.06 1.39
C PRO A 139 -8.30 -11.19 1.40
N ASN A 140 -8.85 -11.36 2.60
CA ASN A 140 -10.28 -11.25 2.84
C ASN A 140 -10.73 -9.77 2.83
N SER A 141 -12.03 -9.50 2.98
CA SER A 141 -12.56 -8.14 2.93
C SER A 141 -12.04 -7.23 4.05
N ASP A 142 -11.78 -7.77 5.25
CA ASP A 142 -11.25 -6.99 6.37
C ASP A 142 -9.78 -6.62 6.12
N GLU A 143 -8.98 -7.57 5.65
CA GLU A 143 -7.59 -7.33 5.26
C GLU A 143 -7.49 -6.34 4.08
N LEU A 144 -8.39 -6.45 3.09
CA LEU A 144 -8.49 -5.46 2.02
C LEU A 144 -8.84 -4.08 2.58
N ASN A 145 -9.79 -3.97 3.51
CA ASN A 145 -10.15 -2.69 4.13
C ASN A 145 -8.98 -2.09 4.93
N GLN A 146 -8.19 -2.90 5.63
CA GLN A 146 -6.99 -2.44 6.34
C GLN A 146 -5.92 -1.90 5.37
N ILE A 147 -5.73 -2.57 4.21
CA ILE A 147 -4.87 -2.03 3.14
C ILE A 147 -5.43 -0.69 2.64
N LEU A 148 -6.74 -0.61 2.42
CA LEU A 148 -7.43 0.58 1.94
C LEU A 148 -7.41 1.74 2.97
N GLU A 149 -7.21 1.50 4.27
CA GLU A 149 -7.05 2.58 5.26
C GLU A 149 -5.89 3.52 4.91
N ALA A 150 -4.79 2.99 4.35
CA ALA A 150 -3.67 3.82 3.89
C ALA A 150 -4.11 4.84 2.82
N PHE A 151 -5.06 4.44 1.98
CA PHE A 151 -5.65 5.28 0.94
C PHE A 151 -6.64 6.28 1.54
N ASN A 152 -7.53 5.83 2.43
CA ASN A 152 -8.56 6.68 3.03
C ASN A 152 -7.99 7.84 3.88
N LYS A 153 -6.82 7.68 4.49
CA LYS A 153 -6.12 8.77 5.22
C LYS A 153 -5.79 9.98 4.35
N ASN A 154 -5.69 9.78 3.03
CA ASN A 154 -5.31 10.80 2.07
C ASN A 154 -6.53 11.37 1.30
N LEU A 155 -7.74 10.97 1.67
CA LEU A 155 -9.00 11.48 1.13
C LEU A 155 -9.48 12.72 1.91
N PRO A 156 -10.27 13.61 1.29
CA PRO A 156 -10.75 13.52 -0.09
C PRO A 156 -9.69 13.88 -1.13
N ILE A 157 -9.78 13.26 -2.30
CA ILE A 157 -9.02 13.68 -3.48
C ILE A 157 -9.98 14.29 -4.49
N VAL A 158 -9.60 15.46 -5.02
CA VAL A 158 -10.45 16.26 -5.90
C VAL A 158 -9.95 16.19 -7.34
N ASP A 159 -10.82 15.76 -8.25
CA ASP A 159 -10.60 15.95 -9.67
C ASP A 159 -10.72 17.43 -10.01
N GLN A 160 -9.60 18.03 -10.41
CA GLN A 160 -9.50 19.46 -10.72
C GLN A 160 -10.35 19.87 -11.93
N THR A 161 -10.69 18.91 -12.80
CA THR A 161 -11.49 19.17 -14.02
C THR A 161 -12.97 19.22 -13.71
N THR A 162 -13.46 18.28 -12.91
CA THR A 162 -14.90 18.11 -12.65
C THR A 162 -15.34 18.61 -11.28
N GLY A 163 -14.41 18.81 -10.34
CA GLY A 163 -14.71 19.08 -8.94
C GLY A 163 -15.21 17.86 -8.16
N THR A 164 -15.27 16.68 -8.79
CA THR A 164 -15.67 15.42 -8.15
C THR A 164 -14.64 15.03 -7.10
N LYS A 165 -15.11 14.58 -5.93
CA LYS A 165 -14.23 14.17 -4.82
C LYS A 165 -14.38 12.68 -4.56
N ILE A 166 -13.27 11.95 -4.55
CA ILE A 166 -13.24 10.61 -3.96
C ILE A 166 -13.18 10.80 -2.45
N VAL A 167 -14.23 10.38 -1.74
CA VAL A 167 -14.38 10.60 -0.28
C VAL A 167 -14.18 9.34 0.55
N SER A 168 -14.33 8.16 -0.05
CA SER A 168 -14.12 6.87 0.63
C SER A 168 -13.76 5.78 -0.37
N ILE A 169 -12.91 4.84 0.03
CA ILE A 169 -12.59 3.61 -0.70
C ILE A 169 -12.68 2.43 0.24
N LYS A 170 -13.56 1.45 -0.01
CA LYS A 170 -13.77 0.30 0.89
C LYS A 170 -13.94 -1.00 0.12
N ALA A 171 -13.64 -2.13 0.74
CA ALA A 171 -14.02 -3.44 0.24
C ALA A 171 -15.34 -3.88 0.89
N ASP A 172 -16.30 -4.38 0.09
CA ASP A 172 -17.51 -5.02 0.62
C ASP A 172 -17.29 -6.51 0.94
N GLU A 173 -18.28 -7.16 1.56
CA GLU A 173 -18.25 -8.59 1.91
C GLU A 173 -18.04 -9.52 0.70
N HIS A 174 -18.34 -9.03 -0.50
CA HIS A 174 -18.18 -9.74 -1.76
C HIS A 174 -16.86 -9.42 -2.45
N LYS A 175 -15.92 -8.75 -1.76
CA LYS A 175 -14.62 -8.32 -2.28
C LYS A 175 -14.75 -7.44 -3.53
N ASN A 176 -15.73 -6.54 -3.55
CA ASN A 176 -15.76 -5.43 -4.49
C ASN A 176 -15.10 -4.21 -3.84
N ILE A 177 -14.25 -3.50 -4.58
CA ILE A 177 -13.76 -2.19 -4.12
C ILE A 177 -14.78 -1.14 -4.51
N ILE A 178 -15.25 -0.38 -3.53
CA ILE A 178 -16.26 0.67 -3.65
C ILE A 178 -15.57 2.03 -3.48
N TYR A 179 -15.53 2.80 -4.57
CA TYR A 179 -15.19 4.22 -4.57
C TYR A 179 -16.46 5.03 -4.36
N THR A 180 -16.51 5.83 -3.31
CA THR A 180 -17.58 6.82 -3.10
C THR A 180 -17.10 8.17 -3.59
N ASN A 181 -17.86 8.76 -4.52
CA ASN A 181 -17.53 9.96 -5.24
C ASN A 181 -18.61 11.01 -4.97
N GLU A 182 -18.27 12.09 -4.27
CA GLU A 182 -19.13 13.25 -4.11
C GLU A 182 -19.02 14.12 -5.36
N VAL A 183 -20.14 14.37 -6.04
CA VAL A 183 -20.17 15.21 -7.25
C VAL A 183 -20.75 16.59 -6.97
N PRO A 184 -20.31 17.65 -7.68
CA PRO A 184 -20.96 18.94 -7.60
C PRO A 184 -22.41 18.90 -8.12
N ASP A 185 -23.28 19.73 -7.54
CA ASP A 185 -24.71 19.78 -7.89
C ASP A 185 -24.97 20.00 -9.38
N SER A 186 -24.08 20.72 -10.06
CA SER A 186 -24.14 20.98 -11.51
C SER A 186 -24.08 19.70 -12.35
N TYR A 187 -23.48 18.62 -11.86
CA TYR A 187 -23.34 17.34 -12.56
C TYR A 187 -24.49 16.37 -12.27
N ILE A 188 -25.28 16.59 -11.21
CA ILE A 188 -26.38 15.70 -10.80
C ILE A 188 -27.41 15.50 -11.94
N PRO A 189 -27.88 16.54 -12.67
CA PRO A 189 -28.81 16.34 -13.76
C PRO A 189 -28.27 15.41 -14.85
N MET A 190 -26.97 15.54 -15.19
CA MET A 190 -26.31 14.71 -16.20
C MET A 190 -26.27 13.24 -15.77
N LEU A 191 -25.96 12.98 -14.51
CA LEU A 191 -25.89 11.61 -13.96
C LEU A 191 -27.27 10.93 -13.89
N LYS A 192 -28.35 11.72 -13.77
CA LYS A 192 -29.73 11.21 -13.74
C LYS A 192 -30.28 10.84 -15.12
N VAL A 193 -29.62 11.25 -16.21
CA VAL A 193 -30.04 10.90 -17.58
C VAL A 193 -30.04 9.37 -17.77
N VAL A 194 -31.08 8.86 -18.43
CA VAL A 194 -31.21 7.44 -18.76
C VAL A 194 -30.07 7.01 -19.67
N GLY A 195 -29.34 5.95 -19.30
CA GLY A 195 -28.20 5.43 -20.06
C GLY A 195 -26.86 6.11 -19.76
N ALA A 196 -26.82 7.12 -18.87
CA ALA A 196 -25.57 7.75 -18.44
C ALA A 196 -24.61 6.76 -17.78
N ASP A 197 -25.12 5.80 -17.00
CA ASP A 197 -24.36 4.71 -16.39
C ASP A 197 -23.60 3.88 -17.43
N LYS A 198 -24.27 3.50 -18.52
CA LYS A 198 -23.66 2.73 -19.60
C LYS A 198 -22.60 3.55 -20.33
N LEU A 199 -22.90 4.79 -20.70
CA LEU A 199 -21.97 5.67 -21.39
C LEU A 199 -20.71 5.90 -20.54
N MET A 200 -20.88 6.24 -19.26
CA MET A 200 -19.77 6.45 -18.35
C MET A 200 -18.96 5.17 -18.17
N LYS A 201 -19.60 4.02 -17.99
CA LYS A 201 -18.88 2.74 -17.90
C LYS A 201 -18.06 2.49 -19.15
N ASP A 202 -18.63 2.68 -20.33
CA ASP A 202 -17.96 2.45 -21.62
C ASP A 202 -16.73 3.37 -21.79
N GLU A 203 -16.76 4.60 -21.26
CA GLU A 203 -15.59 5.50 -21.25
C GLU A 203 -14.56 5.11 -20.17
N MET A 204 -15.02 4.76 -18.96
CA MET A 204 -14.13 4.34 -17.87
C MET A 204 -13.32 3.09 -18.25
N VAL A 205 -13.96 2.08 -18.87
CA VAL A 205 -13.26 0.84 -19.24
C VAL A 205 -12.29 1.02 -20.40
N LYS A 206 -12.37 2.12 -21.17
CA LYS A 206 -11.36 2.47 -22.18
C LYS A 206 -10.11 3.09 -21.57
N THR A 207 -10.19 3.59 -20.34
CA THR A 207 -9.08 4.22 -19.64
C THR A 207 -8.04 3.17 -19.22
N PRO A 208 -6.77 3.25 -19.71
CA PRO A 208 -5.73 2.27 -19.40
C PRO A 208 -5.51 2.07 -17.88
N GLN A 209 -5.60 3.14 -17.11
CA GLN A 209 -5.43 3.16 -15.66
C GLN A 209 -6.49 2.29 -14.96
N ILE A 210 -7.77 2.43 -15.33
CA ILE A 210 -8.86 1.62 -14.78
C ILE A 210 -8.65 0.13 -15.08
N ARG A 211 -8.23 -0.20 -16.31
CA ARG A 211 -7.89 -1.58 -16.68
C ARG A 211 -6.74 -2.12 -15.85
N GLN A 212 -5.72 -1.30 -15.62
CA GLN A 212 -4.56 -1.67 -14.81
C GLN A 212 -4.94 -1.89 -13.34
N ILE A 213 -5.67 -0.95 -12.74
CA ILE A 213 -6.16 -1.05 -11.36
C ILE A 213 -6.96 -2.35 -11.21
N PHE A 214 -7.95 -2.56 -12.08
CA PHE A 214 -8.77 -3.78 -12.03
C PHE A 214 -7.89 -5.04 -12.13
N THR A 215 -6.96 -5.07 -13.08
CA THR A 215 -6.05 -6.22 -13.27
C THR A 215 -5.22 -6.49 -12.02
N GLN A 216 -4.69 -5.45 -11.37
CA GLN A 216 -3.90 -5.56 -10.16
C GLN A 216 -4.74 -6.00 -8.97
N THR A 217 -5.92 -5.40 -8.77
CA THR A 217 -6.81 -5.74 -7.65
C THR A 217 -7.43 -7.13 -7.82
N SER A 218 -7.69 -7.59 -9.06
CA SER A 218 -8.15 -8.96 -9.30
C SER A 218 -7.13 -10.02 -8.91
N ARG A 219 -5.82 -9.72 -8.96
CA ARG A 219 -4.79 -10.63 -8.43
C ARG A 219 -4.91 -10.79 -6.91
N LEU A 220 -5.38 -9.75 -6.22
CA LEU A 220 -5.72 -9.77 -4.80
C LEU A 220 -7.11 -10.37 -4.51
N GLY A 221 -7.80 -10.90 -5.52
CA GLY A 221 -9.12 -11.52 -5.34
C GLY A 221 -10.30 -10.56 -5.34
N VAL A 222 -10.10 -9.31 -5.79
CA VAL A 222 -11.18 -8.34 -6.01
C VAL A 222 -12.01 -8.74 -7.22
N ASN A 223 -13.33 -8.76 -7.04
CA ASN A 223 -14.29 -9.19 -8.05
C ASN A 223 -14.70 -8.05 -9.00
N ASN A 224 -15.07 -6.90 -8.43
CA ASN A 224 -15.53 -5.73 -9.18
C ASN A 224 -14.97 -4.43 -8.59
N LEU A 225 -14.92 -3.39 -9.42
CA LEU A 225 -14.79 -2.00 -8.97
C LEU A 225 -16.16 -1.34 -9.08
N LYS A 226 -16.66 -0.77 -7.99
CA LYS A 226 -17.93 -0.04 -7.93
C LYS A 226 -17.63 1.44 -7.69
N TYR A 227 -18.25 2.30 -8.48
CA TYR A 227 -18.18 3.75 -8.33
C TYR A 227 -19.57 4.24 -7.97
N LEU A 228 -19.73 4.64 -6.72
CA LEU A 228 -20.94 5.28 -6.20
C LEU A 228 -20.76 6.78 -6.35
N TYR A 229 -21.66 7.43 -7.08
CA TYR A 229 -21.71 8.88 -7.20
C TYR A 229 -22.82 9.38 -6.29
N THR A 230 -22.48 10.27 -5.36
CA THR A 230 -23.38 10.86 -4.37
C THR A 230 -23.43 12.37 -4.51
N ASP A 231 -24.51 12.99 -4.03
CA ASP A 231 -24.52 14.42 -3.78
C ASP A 231 -23.73 14.77 -2.49
N SER A 232 -23.72 16.05 -2.13
CA SER A 232 -23.05 16.58 -0.93
C SER A 232 -23.68 16.13 0.39
N GLU A 233 -24.91 15.61 0.36
CA GLU A 233 -25.59 15.05 1.54
C GLU A 233 -25.34 13.53 1.67
N GLY A 234 -24.67 12.92 0.69
CA GLY A 234 -24.39 11.49 0.64
C GLY A 234 -25.50 10.66 0.01
N ASN A 235 -26.52 11.28 -0.59
CA ASN A 235 -27.56 10.53 -1.30
C ASN A 235 -26.99 9.96 -2.59
N MET A 236 -27.21 8.66 -2.82
CA MET A 236 -26.75 8.00 -4.03
C MET A 236 -27.50 8.52 -5.27
N ILE A 237 -26.74 8.99 -6.25
CA ILE A 237 -27.23 9.46 -7.55
C ILE A 237 -27.05 8.38 -8.62
N LYS A 238 -25.90 7.69 -8.62
CA LYS A 238 -25.55 6.69 -9.64
C LYS A 238 -24.59 5.65 -9.08
N GLU A 239 -24.71 4.42 -9.57
CA GLU A 239 -23.71 3.37 -9.38
C GLU A 239 -23.20 2.91 -10.75
N ILE A 240 -21.88 2.77 -10.87
CA ILE A 240 -21.22 2.14 -12.02
C ILE A 240 -20.44 0.94 -11.51
N VAL A 241 -20.66 -0.22 -12.11
CA VAL A 241 -19.95 -1.45 -11.78
C VAL A 241 -19.08 -1.87 -12.96
N ILE A 242 -17.78 -2.00 -12.69
CA ILE A 242 -16.79 -2.52 -13.63
C ILE A 242 -16.39 -3.92 -13.18
N SER A 243 -16.62 -4.90 -14.06
CA SER A 243 -16.30 -6.31 -13.86
C SER A 243 -15.26 -6.79 -14.86
N LYS A 244 -14.79 -8.02 -14.67
CA LYS A 244 -13.85 -8.67 -15.60
C LYS A 244 -14.39 -8.76 -17.03
N ASN A 245 -15.71 -8.85 -17.21
CA ASN A 245 -16.31 -8.95 -18.53
C ASN A 245 -16.26 -7.63 -19.30
N ASP A 246 -16.13 -6.49 -18.61
CA ASP A 246 -16.12 -5.17 -19.23
C ASP A 246 -14.71 -4.76 -19.73
N ILE A 247 -13.64 -5.45 -19.31
CA ILE A 247 -12.23 -5.10 -19.62
C ILE A 247 -11.64 -5.96 -20.75
N LYS A 248 -12.48 -6.73 -21.45
CA LYS A 248 -12.04 -7.56 -22.59
C LYS A 248 -11.45 -6.76 -23.75
#